data_AF-A0A956STM8-F1
#
_entry.id   AF-A0A956STM8-F1
#
_cell.length_a   1.000
_cell.length_b   1.000
_cell.length_c   1.000
_cell.angle_alpha   90.00
_cell.angle_beta   90.00
_cell.angle_gamma   90.00
#
_symmetry.space_group_name_H-M   'P 1'
#
loop_
_entity.id
_entity.type
_entity.pdbx_description
1 polymer ?
#
loop_
_entity_poly.entity_id
_entity_poly.type
_entity_poly.pdbx_seq_one_letter_code
_entity_poly.pdbx_strand_id
1 'polypeptide(L)'
;MIALLSPAKKMAFTELPGASAYSQPRFLADTEILIERARKLSRPRIAALMGISETLADLNWRRFREFSLPFTPVNARPAILAFRGDTYVGLDADTLKPADLTFAQDHVRILSGLYGLLRPLDLIQPYRLEMGARLGNVRGRDLYKFWGDRVTDAIVQDSGGAAIVNLASEEYFKAVRPERLQGRLVTPVFHEIKDG
;
A
#
# COMPACT_ATOMS: atom_id res chain seq x y z
N MET A 1 -9.47 -2.95 17.00
CA MET A 1 -9.86 -3.57 15.72
C MET A 1 -9.00 -2.95 14.62
N ILE A 2 -8.54 -3.73 13.64
CA ILE A 2 -7.74 -3.25 12.50
C ILE A 2 -8.49 -3.52 11.21
N ALA A 3 -8.76 -2.49 10.40
CA ALA A 3 -9.26 -2.62 9.05
C ALA A 3 -8.09 -2.72 8.05
N LEU A 4 -8.15 -3.69 7.14
CA LEU A 4 -7.16 -3.85 6.07
C LEU A 4 -7.75 -3.34 4.76
N LEU A 5 -7.06 -2.40 4.11
CA LEU A 5 -7.45 -1.82 2.82
C LEU A 5 -6.45 -2.20 1.72
N SER A 6 -6.93 -2.25 0.48
CA SER A 6 -6.07 -2.22 -0.71
C SER A 6 -5.54 -0.80 -0.96
N PRO A 7 -4.38 -0.64 -1.60
CA PRO A 7 -3.94 0.65 -2.11
C PRO A 7 -4.70 1.00 -3.39
N ALA A 8 -4.54 2.23 -3.88
CA ALA A 8 -5.08 2.64 -5.17
C ALA A 8 -3.99 2.77 -6.25
N LYS A 9 -4.35 2.51 -7.51
CA LYS A 9 -3.45 2.68 -8.67
C LYS A 9 -3.22 4.16 -9.00
N LYS A 10 -4.27 4.99 -8.84
CA LYS A 10 -4.19 6.44 -9.01
C LYS A 10 -3.78 7.06 -7.68
N MET A 11 -2.92 8.07 -7.76
CA MET A 11 -2.44 8.81 -6.62
C MET A 11 -2.40 10.30 -6.92
N ALA A 12 -2.61 11.12 -5.90
CA ALA A 12 -2.48 12.56 -5.93
C ALA A 12 -1.42 13.00 -4.92
N PHE A 13 -0.51 13.86 -5.37
CA PHE A 13 0.61 14.39 -4.58
C PHE A 13 0.54 15.92 -4.49
N THR A 14 -0.67 16.46 -4.42
CA THR A 14 -0.92 17.89 -4.23
C THR A 14 -0.36 18.37 -2.89
N GLU A 15 -0.19 19.68 -2.74
CA GLU A 15 0.27 20.25 -1.46
C GLU A 15 -0.68 19.87 -0.32
N LEU A 16 -0.10 19.50 0.82
CA LEU A 16 -0.87 19.25 2.03
C LEU A 16 -1.18 20.60 2.69
N PRO A 17 -2.40 20.81 3.20
CA PRO A 17 -2.68 21.96 4.02
C PRO A 17 -1.88 21.85 5.33
N GLY A 18 -0.83 22.66 5.47
CA GLY A 18 -0.08 22.88 6.70
C GLY A 18 0.59 21.64 7.32
N ALA A 19 1.12 21.80 8.54
CA ALA A 19 1.85 20.77 9.30
C ALA A 19 0.94 19.59 9.70
N SER A 20 0.62 18.75 8.73
CA SER A 20 -0.11 17.50 8.94
C SER A 20 0.81 16.51 9.66
N ALA A 21 0.30 15.87 10.71
CA ALA A 21 1.02 14.78 11.37
C ALA A 21 1.34 13.68 10.34
N TYR A 22 2.57 13.18 10.38
CA TYR A 22 3.02 12.10 9.51
C TYR A 22 3.91 11.12 10.26
N SER A 23 4.05 9.94 9.68
CA SER A 23 4.94 8.88 10.16
C SER A 23 5.75 8.31 9.01
N GLN A 24 6.65 7.38 9.32
CA GLN A 24 7.49 6.72 8.33
C GLN A 24 7.06 5.24 8.16
N PRO A 25 7.10 4.70 6.94
CA PRO A 25 6.89 3.28 6.72
C PRO A 25 7.87 2.43 7.52
N ARG A 26 7.40 1.33 8.11
CA ARG A 26 8.27 0.45 8.94
C ARG A 26 9.21 -0.44 8.13
N PHE A 27 8.90 -0.68 6.85
CA PHE A 27 9.64 -1.59 5.96
C PHE A 27 10.48 -0.84 4.91
N LEU A 28 11.08 0.29 5.25
CA LEU A 28 11.87 1.07 4.28
C LEU A 28 13.09 0.31 3.74
N ALA A 29 13.77 -0.49 4.58
CA ALA A 29 14.88 -1.34 4.12
C ALA A 29 14.42 -2.38 3.09
N ASP A 30 13.26 -3.02 3.30
CA ASP A 30 12.68 -3.95 2.33
C ASP A 30 12.21 -3.23 1.06
N THR A 31 11.62 -2.04 1.23
CA THR A 31 11.18 -1.18 0.12
C THR A 31 12.36 -0.83 -0.80
N GLU A 32 13.51 -0.47 -0.24
CA GLU A 32 14.71 -0.13 -1.00
C GLU A 32 15.21 -1.29 -1.85
N ILE A 33 15.14 -2.54 -1.35
CA ILE A 33 15.47 -3.74 -2.16
C ILE A 33 14.59 -3.84 -3.40
N LEU A 34 13.29 -3.59 -3.28
CA LEU A 34 12.36 -3.62 -4.41
C LEU A 34 12.59 -2.46 -5.38
N ILE A 35 12.87 -1.25 -4.87
CA ILE A 35 13.21 -0.09 -5.69
C ILE A 35 14.48 -0.34 -6.49
N GLU A 36 15.55 -0.83 -5.85
CA GLU A 36 16.81 -1.16 -6.53
C GLU A 36 16.63 -2.22 -7.62
N ARG A 37 15.73 -3.18 -7.38
CA ARG A 37 15.37 -4.15 -8.40
C ARG A 37 14.60 -3.53 -9.56
N ALA A 38 13.64 -2.65 -9.26
CA ALA A 38 12.78 -1.99 -10.24
C ALA A 38 13.55 -0.97 -11.11
N ARG A 39 14.51 -0.24 -10.54
CA ARG A 39 15.41 0.70 -11.24
C ARG A 39 16.19 0.08 -12.41
N LYS A 40 16.49 -1.22 -12.29
CA LYS A 40 17.21 -2.03 -13.29
C LYS A 40 16.32 -2.53 -14.42
N LEU A 41 15.00 -2.33 -14.35
CA LEU A 41 14.08 -2.72 -15.41
C LEU A 41 14.07 -1.68 -16.54
N SER A 42 13.99 -2.16 -17.78
CA SER A 42 13.69 -1.32 -18.93
C SER A 42 12.21 -0.96 -18.96
N ARG A 43 11.85 0.13 -19.66
CA ARG A 43 10.44 0.54 -19.85
C ARG A 43 9.56 -0.60 -20.40
N PRO A 44 9.96 -1.36 -21.44
CA PRO A 44 9.14 -2.49 -21.93
C PRO A 44 8.95 -3.59 -20.89
N ARG A 45 9.96 -3.85 -20.04
CA ARG A 45 9.83 -4.82 -18.94
C ARG A 45 8.88 -4.33 -17.86
N ILE A 46 8.87 -3.02 -17.55
CA ILE A 46 7.91 -2.43 -16.62
C ILE A 46 6.48 -2.52 -17.19
N ALA A 47 6.30 -2.20 -18.47
CA ALA A 47 5.02 -2.33 -19.16
C ALA A 47 4.46 -3.75 -19.05
N ALA A 48 5.28 -4.75 -19.40
CA ALA A 48 4.90 -6.16 -19.33
C ALA A 48 4.65 -6.65 -17.89
N LEU A 49 5.51 -6.27 -16.94
CA LEU A 49 5.38 -6.67 -15.54
C LEU A 49 4.07 -6.19 -14.90
N MET A 50 3.62 -4.99 -15.27
CA MET A 50 2.47 -4.33 -14.65
C MET A 50 1.20 -4.37 -15.51
N GLY A 51 1.29 -4.87 -16.75
CA GLY A 51 0.17 -4.85 -17.70
C GLY A 51 -0.31 -3.43 -18.01
N ILE A 52 0.61 -2.51 -18.31
CA ILE A 52 0.31 -1.09 -18.53
C ILE A 52 0.81 -0.59 -19.89
N SER A 53 0.24 0.54 -20.34
CA SER A 53 0.68 1.23 -21.56
C SER A 53 2.12 1.73 -21.46
N GLU A 54 2.73 2.01 -22.62
CA GLU A 54 4.09 2.56 -22.69
C GLU A 54 4.23 3.89 -21.95
N THR A 55 3.23 4.78 -22.06
CA THR A 55 3.20 6.06 -21.34
C THR A 55 3.24 5.86 -19.83
N LEU A 56 2.43 4.93 -19.30
CA LEU A 56 2.44 4.61 -17.88
C LEU A 56 3.72 3.89 -17.46
N ALA A 57 4.31 3.09 -18.34
CA ALA A 57 5.58 2.43 -18.09
C ALA A 57 6.74 3.42 -18.00
N ASP A 58 6.80 4.42 -18.89
CA ASP A 58 7.78 5.51 -18.81
C ASP A 58 7.63 6.30 -17.51
N LEU A 59 6.39 6.66 -17.14
CA LEU A 59 6.11 7.35 -15.88
C LEU A 59 6.63 6.55 -14.67
N ASN A 60 6.32 5.25 -14.59
CA ASN A 60 6.76 4.43 -13.45
C ASN A 60 8.26 4.12 -13.48
N TRP A 61 8.87 4.03 -14.67
CA TRP A 61 10.32 3.95 -14.81
C TRP A 61 11.02 5.17 -14.20
N ARG A 62 10.49 6.38 -14.44
CA ARG A 62 11.00 7.63 -13.84
C ARG A 62 10.80 7.63 -12.32
N ARG A 63 9.57 7.32 -11.86
CA ARG A 63 9.25 7.23 -10.42
C ARG A 63 10.20 6.33 -9.65
N PHE A 64 10.53 5.15 -10.17
CA PHE A 64 11.49 4.26 -9.50
C PHE A 64 12.89 4.84 -9.41
N ARG A 65 13.31 5.65 -10.38
CA ARG A 65 14.64 6.31 -10.37
C ARG A 65 14.67 7.52 -9.46
N GLU A 66 13.61 8.31 -9.49
CA GLU A 66 13.43 9.50 -8.65
C GLU A 66 13.15 9.16 -7.18
N PHE A 67 12.72 7.92 -6.90
CA PHE A 67 12.49 7.44 -5.54
C PHE A 67 13.69 7.72 -4.66
N SER A 68 13.51 8.40 -3.53
CA SER A 68 14.64 8.80 -2.69
C SER A 68 14.28 8.84 -1.22
N LEU A 69 15.24 8.46 -0.38
CA LEU A 69 15.19 8.62 1.07
C LEU A 69 16.13 9.76 1.49
N PRO A 70 15.86 10.46 2.61
CA PRO A 70 14.73 10.27 3.52
C PRO A 70 13.41 10.83 2.97
N PHE A 71 12.28 10.30 3.44
CA PHE A 71 10.97 10.86 3.14
C PHE A 71 10.68 12.08 4.00
N THR A 72 10.27 13.15 3.34
CA THR A 72 9.85 14.40 3.95
C THR A 72 8.54 14.87 3.31
N PRO A 73 7.81 15.81 3.92
CA PRO A 73 6.66 16.44 3.28
C PRO A 73 6.98 17.14 1.94
N VAL A 74 8.26 17.31 1.57
CA VAL A 74 8.64 17.84 0.26
C VAL A 74 8.50 16.77 -0.83
N ASN A 75 8.96 15.55 -0.57
CA ASN A 75 9.03 14.49 -1.58
C ASN A 75 7.98 13.39 -1.41
N ALA A 76 7.25 13.35 -0.30
CA ALA A 76 6.30 12.28 0.03
C ALA A 76 5.01 12.82 0.66
N ARG A 77 3.98 11.96 0.74
CA ARG A 77 2.66 12.30 1.28
C ARG A 77 2.09 11.15 2.14
N PRO A 78 1.29 11.44 3.19
CA PRO A 78 0.56 10.41 3.93
C PRO A 78 -0.22 9.49 2.99
N ALA A 79 -0.09 8.17 3.17
CA ALA A 79 -0.69 7.16 2.31
C ALA A 79 -2.20 7.37 2.09
N ILE A 80 -2.95 7.64 3.17
CA ILE A 80 -4.40 7.86 3.11
C ILE A 80 -4.78 9.10 2.29
N LEU A 81 -3.93 10.12 2.29
CA LEU A 81 -4.10 11.36 1.55
C LEU A 81 -3.45 11.32 0.17
N ALA A 82 -2.71 10.28 -0.17
CA ALA A 82 -2.03 10.13 -1.45
C ALA A 82 -2.82 9.22 -2.42
N PHE A 83 -3.43 8.14 -1.92
CA PHE A 83 -4.21 7.24 -2.76
C PHE A 83 -5.53 7.88 -3.24
N ARG A 84 -5.88 7.66 -4.51
CA ARG A 84 -7.14 8.10 -5.11
C ARG A 84 -7.75 6.93 -5.89
N GLY A 85 -8.92 6.49 -5.49
CA GLY A 85 -9.67 5.39 -6.10
C GLY A 85 -10.93 5.12 -5.28
N ASP A 86 -11.81 4.26 -5.75
CA ASP A 86 -13.18 4.13 -5.20
C ASP A 86 -13.21 3.89 -3.69
N THR A 87 -12.30 3.09 -3.15
CA THR A 87 -12.12 2.91 -1.69
C THR A 87 -11.83 4.21 -0.96
N TYR A 88 -10.96 5.06 -1.51
CA TYR A 88 -10.53 6.32 -0.88
C TYR A 88 -11.51 7.47 -1.15
N VAL A 89 -12.27 7.39 -2.25
CA VAL A 89 -13.42 8.27 -2.51
C VAL A 89 -14.55 7.95 -1.52
N GLY A 90 -14.86 6.67 -1.32
CA GLY A 90 -15.86 6.24 -0.33
C GLY A 90 -15.45 6.52 1.12
N LEU A 91 -14.15 6.52 1.41
CA LEU A 91 -13.60 6.95 2.71
C LEU A 91 -13.69 8.47 2.91
N ASP A 92 -13.84 9.23 1.83
CA ASP A 92 -13.79 10.70 1.82
C ASP A 92 -12.54 11.25 2.54
N ALA A 93 -11.38 10.67 2.22
CA ALA A 93 -10.15 10.88 2.98
C ALA A 93 -9.70 12.35 3.11
N ASP A 94 -10.05 13.18 2.12
CA ASP A 94 -9.68 14.60 2.08
C ASP A 94 -10.50 15.47 3.06
N THR A 95 -11.61 14.96 3.61
CA THR A 95 -12.45 15.67 4.60
C THR A 95 -12.21 15.23 6.05
N LEU A 96 -11.36 14.22 6.26
CA LEU A 96 -11.03 13.70 7.59
C LEU A 96 -10.38 14.77 8.47
N LYS A 97 -10.90 14.93 9.69
CA LYS A 97 -10.34 15.86 10.67
C LYS A 97 -9.11 15.23 11.35
N PRO A 98 -8.27 16.02 12.04
CA PRO A 98 -7.10 15.48 12.75
C PRO A 98 -7.40 14.32 13.73
N ALA A 99 -8.56 14.36 14.40
CA ALA A 99 -9.00 13.27 15.27
C ALA A 99 -9.33 11.99 14.50
N ASP A 100 -9.98 12.12 13.33
CA ASP A 100 -10.30 10.98 12.47
C ASP A 100 -9.03 10.37 11.87
N LEU A 101 -8.06 11.20 11.48
CA LEU A 101 -6.75 10.76 11.02
C LEU A 101 -5.97 10.02 12.12
N THR A 102 -6.06 10.49 13.37
CA THR A 102 -5.45 9.82 14.53
C THR A 102 -6.10 8.46 14.77
N PHE A 103 -7.43 8.40 14.76
CA PHE A 103 -8.17 7.14 14.86
C PHE A 103 -7.79 6.18 13.73
N ALA A 104 -7.79 6.65 12.48
CA ALA A 104 -7.40 5.85 11.33
C ALA A 104 -5.96 5.33 11.48
N GLN A 105 -5.03 6.15 11.98
CA GLN A 105 -3.64 5.77 12.19
C GLN A 105 -3.49 4.52 13.07
N ASP A 106 -4.36 4.38 14.07
CA ASP A 106 -4.37 3.23 14.99
C ASP A 106 -5.21 2.06 14.48
N HIS A 107 -6.24 2.33 13.66
CA HIS A 107 -7.26 1.34 13.29
C HIS A 107 -7.24 0.88 11.83
N VAL A 108 -6.44 1.47 10.95
CA VAL A 108 -6.40 1.15 9.52
C VAL A 108 -4.99 0.73 9.11
N ARG A 109 -4.88 -0.28 8.27
CA ARG A 109 -3.65 -0.63 7.56
C ARG A 109 -3.93 -0.78 6.07
N ILE A 110 -3.01 -0.28 5.26
CA ILE A 110 -3.09 -0.35 3.81
C ILE A 110 -2.01 -1.34 3.34
N LEU A 111 -2.44 -2.44 2.74
CA LEU A 111 -1.52 -3.40 2.12
C LEU A 111 -0.84 -2.75 0.91
N SER A 112 0.43 -3.07 0.67
CA SER A 112 1.18 -2.46 -0.43
C SER A 112 2.18 -3.43 -1.03
N GLY A 113 2.22 -3.53 -2.36
CA GLY A 113 3.24 -4.33 -3.04
C GLY A 113 4.66 -3.79 -2.81
N LEU A 114 4.81 -2.47 -2.69
CA LEU A 114 6.11 -1.80 -2.50
C LEU A 114 6.51 -1.62 -1.04
N TYR A 115 5.55 -1.24 -0.18
CA TYR A 115 5.82 -0.90 1.22
C TYR A 115 5.40 -2.01 2.20
N GLY A 116 4.80 -3.10 1.71
CA GLY A 116 4.32 -4.22 2.52
C GLY A 116 3.03 -3.88 3.26
N LEU A 117 3.15 -3.09 4.33
CA LEU A 117 2.04 -2.64 5.17
C LEU A 117 2.28 -1.18 5.58
N LEU A 118 1.30 -0.33 5.28
CA LEU A 118 1.32 1.10 5.59
C LEU A 118 0.27 1.43 6.66
N ARG A 119 0.59 2.41 7.51
CA ARG A 119 -0.40 3.17 8.27
C ARG A 119 -0.88 4.38 7.46
N PRO A 120 -2.09 4.90 7.71
CA PRO A 120 -2.63 6.07 7.02
C PRO A 120 -1.68 7.26 6.88
N LEU A 121 -0.94 7.58 7.93
CA LEU A 121 -0.03 8.73 8.00
C LEU A 121 1.41 8.41 7.58
N ASP A 122 1.70 7.17 7.19
CA ASP A 122 3.03 6.84 6.66
C ASP A 122 3.25 7.57 5.34
N LEU A 123 4.36 8.31 5.26
CA LEU A 123 4.77 8.99 4.05
C LEU A 123 5.10 7.96 2.96
N ILE A 124 4.54 8.16 1.78
CA ILE A 124 4.85 7.40 0.57
C ILE A 124 5.26 8.32 -0.55
N GLN A 125 6.11 7.84 -1.44
CA GLN A 125 6.41 8.44 -2.74
C GLN A 125 5.58 7.78 -3.85
N PRO A 126 5.36 8.47 -4.98
CA PRO A 126 4.58 7.93 -6.08
C PRO A 126 5.23 6.67 -6.66
N TYR A 127 4.43 5.64 -6.87
CA TYR A 127 4.89 4.38 -7.44
C TYR A 127 3.77 3.69 -8.24
N ARG A 128 4.05 2.53 -8.84
CA ARG A 128 3.03 1.54 -9.16
C ARG A 128 3.68 0.19 -9.05
N LEU A 129 3.24 -0.61 -8.10
CA LEU A 129 3.71 -1.98 -7.93
C LEU A 129 2.62 -2.75 -7.19
N GLU A 130 1.76 -3.41 -7.97
CA GLU A 130 0.64 -4.19 -7.48
C GLU A 130 1.16 -5.48 -6.82
N MET A 131 0.46 -6.00 -5.80
CA MET A 131 0.94 -7.13 -5.00
C MET A 131 1.12 -8.41 -5.85
N GLY A 132 0.30 -8.57 -6.89
CA GLY A 132 0.40 -9.70 -7.83
C GLY A 132 1.62 -9.67 -8.77
N ALA A 133 2.44 -8.62 -8.76
CA ALA A 133 3.55 -8.47 -9.68
C ALA A 133 4.61 -9.58 -9.49
N ARG A 134 5.02 -10.20 -10.60
CA ARG A 134 6.09 -11.23 -10.64
C ARG A 134 7.49 -10.59 -10.72
N LEU A 135 7.78 -9.70 -9.77
CA LEU A 135 9.08 -9.04 -9.67
C LEU A 135 10.09 -9.96 -8.98
N GLY A 136 10.86 -10.73 -9.77
CA GLY A 136 11.92 -11.57 -9.25
C GLY A 136 12.97 -10.77 -8.46
N ASN A 137 13.24 -11.19 -7.24
CA ASN A 137 14.02 -10.49 -6.22
C ASN A 137 14.86 -11.48 -5.41
N VAL A 138 15.67 -10.96 -4.47
CA VAL A 138 16.61 -11.78 -3.68
C VAL A 138 15.93 -12.80 -2.75
N ARG A 139 14.62 -12.71 -2.55
CA ARG A 139 13.83 -13.60 -1.67
C ARG A 139 12.83 -14.47 -2.44
N GLY A 140 12.77 -14.37 -3.76
CA GLY A 140 11.90 -15.22 -4.58
C GLY A 140 11.46 -14.60 -5.89
N ARG A 141 10.51 -15.29 -6.54
CA ARG A 141 10.04 -14.96 -7.90
C ARG A 141 9.00 -13.84 -7.98
N ASP A 142 8.35 -13.52 -6.86
CA ASP A 142 7.21 -12.60 -6.79
C ASP A 142 7.19 -11.87 -5.42
N LEU A 143 6.26 -10.92 -5.28
CA LEU A 143 6.14 -10.11 -4.05
C LEU A 143 5.55 -10.90 -2.87
N TYR A 144 4.72 -11.92 -3.11
CA TYR A 144 4.23 -12.79 -2.05
C TYR A 144 5.37 -13.52 -1.35
N LYS A 145 6.35 -14.03 -2.11
CA LYS A 145 7.57 -14.64 -1.56
C LYS A 145 8.49 -13.60 -0.92
N PHE A 146 8.59 -12.41 -1.49
CA PHE A 146 9.41 -11.33 -0.93
C PHE A 146 8.97 -10.90 0.46
N TRP A 147 7.67 -10.63 0.61
CA TRP A 147 7.08 -10.23 1.88
C TRP A 147 7.02 -11.39 2.85
N GLY A 148 6.78 -12.62 2.36
CA GLY A 148 6.77 -13.81 3.18
C GLY A 148 5.76 -13.66 4.31
N ASP A 149 6.26 -13.66 5.55
CA ASP A 149 5.45 -13.53 6.76
C ASP A 149 5.45 -12.12 7.36
N ARG A 150 6.33 -11.23 6.89
CA ARG A 150 6.55 -9.89 7.49
C ARG A 150 5.28 -9.05 7.59
N VAL A 151 4.45 -9.09 6.55
CA VAL A 151 3.17 -8.37 6.52
C VAL A 151 2.22 -8.91 7.58
N THR A 152 2.15 -10.23 7.72
CA THR A 152 1.29 -10.88 8.73
C THR A 152 1.78 -10.59 10.14
N ASP A 153 3.10 -10.69 10.38
CA ASP A 153 3.70 -10.42 11.67
C ASP A 153 3.43 -8.97 12.12
N ALA A 154 3.53 -8.00 11.20
CA ALA A 154 3.19 -6.61 11.49
C ALA A 154 1.69 -6.40 11.78
N ILE A 155 0.79 -7.08 11.05
CA ILE A 155 -0.65 -7.01 11.33
C ILE A 155 -0.95 -7.58 12.72
N VAL A 156 -0.35 -8.71 13.09
CA VAL A 156 -0.54 -9.33 14.41
C VAL A 156 -0.03 -8.41 15.52
N GLN A 157 1.14 -7.80 15.34
CA GLN A 157 1.67 -6.84 16.30
C GLN A 157 0.74 -5.62 16.46
N ASP A 158 0.25 -5.08 15.34
CA ASP A 158 -0.61 -3.90 15.35
C ASP A 158 -2.02 -4.20 15.86
N SER A 159 -2.53 -5.42 15.66
CA SER A 159 -3.86 -5.80 16.14
C SER A 159 -3.88 -6.10 17.64
N GLY A 160 -2.78 -6.60 18.21
CA GLY A 160 -2.71 -6.97 19.63
C GLY A 160 -3.79 -7.97 20.04
N GLY A 161 -4.23 -8.84 19.13
CA GLY A 161 -5.33 -9.79 19.35
C GLY A 161 -6.74 -9.23 19.06
N ALA A 162 -6.87 -7.95 18.71
CA ALA A 162 -8.15 -7.36 18.34
C ALA A 162 -8.68 -7.92 17.01
N ALA A 163 -9.99 -7.77 16.77
CA ALA A 163 -10.61 -8.17 15.52
C ALA A 163 -9.96 -7.49 14.30
N ILE A 164 -9.87 -8.23 13.20
CA ILE A 164 -9.33 -7.78 11.92
C ILE A 164 -10.45 -7.79 10.90
N VAL A 165 -10.68 -6.66 10.26
CA VAL A 165 -11.70 -6.50 9.21
C VAL A 165 -10.99 -6.43 7.88
N ASN A 166 -11.09 -7.50 7.08
CA ASN A 166 -10.54 -7.54 5.75
C ASN A 166 -11.49 -6.84 4.76
N LEU A 167 -11.10 -5.64 4.31
CA LEU A 167 -11.73 -4.87 3.25
C LEU A 167 -10.81 -4.74 2.02
N ALA A 168 -9.70 -5.49 2.01
CA ALA A 168 -8.77 -5.52 0.90
C ALA A 168 -9.23 -6.55 -0.14
N SER A 169 -8.83 -6.33 -1.38
CA SER A 169 -9.03 -7.31 -2.45
C SER A 169 -8.21 -8.57 -2.19
N GLU A 170 -8.68 -9.69 -2.75
CA GLU A 170 -8.00 -10.99 -2.63
C GLU A 170 -6.53 -10.94 -3.06
N GLU A 171 -6.21 -10.16 -4.10
CA GLU A 171 -4.84 -9.96 -4.57
C GLU A 171 -3.89 -9.49 -3.46
N TYR A 172 -4.32 -8.51 -2.67
CA TYR A 172 -3.52 -7.96 -1.58
C TYR A 172 -3.60 -8.85 -0.35
N PHE A 173 -4.79 -9.35 0.00
CA PHE A 173 -4.96 -10.20 1.18
C PHE A 173 -4.20 -11.53 1.08
N LYS A 174 -3.87 -12.00 -0.12
CA LYS A 174 -2.97 -13.16 -0.35
C LYS A 174 -1.54 -12.96 0.20
N ALA A 175 -1.12 -11.73 0.47
CA ALA A 175 0.13 -11.46 1.20
C ALA A 175 0.04 -11.75 2.71
N VAL A 176 -1.17 -11.93 3.24
CA VAL A 176 -1.45 -12.24 4.65
C VAL A 176 -1.58 -13.77 4.81
N ARG A 177 -1.25 -14.29 6.00
CA ARG A 177 -1.45 -15.68 6.42
C ARG A 177 -2.59 -15.74 7.45
N PRO A 178 -3.86 -15.93 7.02
CA PRO A 178 -5.02 -15.86 7.91
C PRO A 178 -4.92 -16.77 9.13
N GLU A 179 -4.33 -17.96 8.97
CA GLU A 179 -4.12 -18.96 10.01
C GLU A 179 -3.17 -18.50 11.13
N ARG A 180 -2.39 -17.45 10.90
CA ARG A 180 -1.46 -16.87 11.89
C ARG A 180 -2.01 -15.61 12.56
N LEU A 181 -3.15 -15.10 12.13
CA LEU A 181 -3.75 -13.90 12.71
C LEU A 181 -4.26 -14.19 14.12
N GLN A 182 -3.95 -13.28 15.04
CA GLN A 182 -4.44 -13.30 16.41
C GLN A 182 -5.67 -12.37 16.48
N GLY A 183 -6.86 -12.96 16.62
CA GLY A 183 -8.12 -12.22 16.67
C GLY A 183 -9.14 -12.71 15.64
N ARG A 184 -10.39 -12.25 15.77
CA ARG A 184 -11.47 -12.61 14.85
C ARG A 184 -11.23 -11.93 13.50
N LEU A 185 -11.09 -12.73 12.44
CA LEU A 185 -11.10 -12.23 11.05
C LEU A 185 -12.54 -12.09 10.56
N VAL A 186 -12.90 -10.91 10.09
CA VAL A 186 -14.20 -10.60 9.48
C VAL A 186 -13.95 -10.09 8.07
N THR A 187 -14.61 -10.67 7.06
CA THR A 187 -14.51 -10.23 5.66
C THR A 187 -15.90 -9.82 5.18
N PRO A 188 -16.29 -8.54 5.31
CA PRO A 188 -17.54 -8.04 4.74
C PRO A 188 -17.55 -8.25 3.23
N VAL A 189 -18.68 -8.69 2.69
CA VAL A 189 -18.90 -8.84 1.25
C VAL A 189 -19.98 -7.87 0.81
N PHE A 190 -19.69 -7.07 -0.20
CA PHE A 190 -20.61 -6.09 -0.77
C PHE A 190 -21.12 -6.63 -2.11
N HIS A 191 -22.43 -6.84 -2.22
CA HIS A 191 -23.08 -7.30 -3.45
C HIS A 191 -23.92 -6.18 -4.05
N GLU A 192 -23.95 -6.12 -5.38
CA GLU A 192 -24.88 -5.33 -6.16
C GLU A 192 -25.84 -6.29 -6.86
N ILE A 193 -27.14 -5.96 -6.88
CA ILE A 193 -28.12 -6.71 -7.67
C ILE A 193 -27.91 -6.35 -9.12
N LYS A 194 -27.63 -7.36 -9.95
CA LYS A 194 -27.45 -7.19 -11.39
C LYS A 194 -28.35 -8.18 -12.10
N ASP A 195 -29.28 -7.64 -12.88
CA ASP A 195 -30.26 -8.40 -13.68
C ASP A 195 -31.28 -9.22 -12.85
N GLY A 196 -31.57 -8.80 -11.61
CA GLY A 196 -32.56 -9.41 -10.71
C GLY A 196 -31.95 -10.40 -9.72
#